data_AF-A0A088EZG5-F1
#
_entry.id   AF-A0A088EZG5-F1
#
_cell.length_a   1.000
_cell.length_b   1.000
_cell.length_c   1.000
_cell.angle_alpha   90.00
_cell.angle_beta   90.00
_cell.angle_gamma   90.00
#
_symmetry.space_group_name_H-M   'P 1'
#
loop_
_entity.id
_entity.type
_entity.pdbx_description
1 polymer ?
#
loop_
_entity_poly.entity_id
_entity_poly.type
_entity_poly.pdbx_seq_one_letter_code
_entity_poly.pdbx_strand_id
1 'polypeptide(L)'
;MKLKVLIILLHLSCLNVIAQEINDDKDRIFTNKNIEKLYLGAIMKINSLNADNYEFIEAPNLPAVDILETADVTLIVPSRSAMIKYILKDIEGDDLSVIVSESLPNTRKVASYENLGAIFGQKINAEIMLAVNPKAKTSKSLYAARFTNLIYSLSCMPDFAKAKAHAAMKGLDPKDFMYVDGISFGRAASIFIESDADYETIKTLIDKKYLKRELTEQDEAILANSTIHFQISDTKQVNLLDGDPFEIIRHYMTTPITKEDFLRPIWFTGSDLKDGDMVYTP
;
A
#
# COMPACT_ATOMS: atom_id res chain seq x y z
N MET A 1 7.55 -16.94 -27.79
CA MET A 1 6.08 -16.95 -27.62
C MET A 1 5.68 -18.11 -26.71
N LYS A 2 5.50 -17.84 -25.41
CA LYS A 2 4.90 -18.79 -24.45
C LYS A 2 3.87 -18.00 -23.64
N LEU A 3 2.63 -18.13 -24.08
CA LEU A 3 1.43 -17.59 -23.47
C LEU A 3 0.99 -18.50 -22.33
N LYS A 4 1.07 -18.05 -21.08
CA LYS A 4 0.33 -18.50 -19.88
C LYS A 4 0.35 -17.29 -18.92
N VAL A 5 -0.74 -16.75 -18.39
CA VAL A 5 -1.71 -17.41 -17.50
C VAL A 5 -3.07 -16.70 -17.57
N LEU A 6 -4.12 -17.52 -17.47
CA LEU A 6 -5.54 -17.21 -17.37
C LEU A 6 -5.86 -16.48 -16.05
N ILE A 7 -6.42 -15.27 -16.11
CA ILE A 7 -6.99 -14.59 -14.93
C ILE A 7 -8.44 -15.08 -14.76
N ILE A 8 -8.69 -15.88 -13.72
CA ILE A 8 -10.05 -16.28 -13.33
C ILE A 8 -10.66 -15.13 -12.52
N LEU A 9 -11.63 -14.46 -13.11
CA LEU A 9 -12.44 -13.42 -12.50
C LEU A 9 -13.51 -14.07 -11.61
N LEU A 10 -13.24 -14.25 -10.31
CA LEU A 10 -14.25 -14.74 -9.37
C LEU A 10 -15.15 -13.58 -8.93
N HIS A 11 -16.28 -13.41 -9.61
CA HIS A 11 -17.38 -12.56 -9.13
C HIS A 11 -18.11 -13.28 -8.00
N LEU A 12 -17.81 -12.93 -6.73
CA LEU A 12 -18.65 -13.32 -5.60
C LEU A 12 -19.72 -12.24 -5.38
N SER A 13 -20.95 -12.59 -5.69
CA SER A 13 -22.14 -11.75 -5.56
C SER A 13 -22.59 -11.61 -4.10
N CYS A 14 -23.02 -10.40 -3.76
CA CYS A 14 -24.01 -10.05 -2.72
C CYS A 14 -23.66 -10.30 -1.25
N LEU A 15 -23.04 -9.28 -0.64
CA LEU A 15 -23.38 -8.87 0.72
C LEU A 15 -23.95 -7.46 0.65
N ASN A 16 -25.17 -7.26 1.15
CA ASN A 16 -25.62 -5.94 1.58
C ASN A 16 -24.73 -5.55 2.76
N VAL A 17 -23.55 -5.01 2.47
CA VAL A 17 -22.68 -4.41 3.48
C VAL A 17 -23.34 -3.10 3.85
N ILE A 18 -24.09 -3.09 4.96
CA ILE A 18 -24.18 -1.85 5.74
C ILE A 18 -22.72 -1.48 5.98
N ALA A 19 -22.29 -0.31 5.49
CA ALA A 19 -20.92 0.15 5.62
C ALA A 19 -20.52 0.12 7.11
N GLN A 20 -19.85 -0.97 7.50
CA GLN A 20 -19.35 -1.11 8.84
C GLN A 20 -18.21 -0.10 8.94
N GLU A 21 -18.39 0.88 9.82
CA GLU A 21 -17.33 1.81 10.17
C GLU A 21 -16.13 1.00 10.63
N ILE A 22 -15.02 1.13 9.90
CA ILE A 22 -13.82 0.38 10.24
C ILE A 22 -13.10 1.10 11.37
N ASN A 23 -12.75 0.31 12.39
CA ASN A 23 -12.02 0.77 13.57
C ASN A 23 -10.89 -0.18 13.98
N ASP A 24 -10.82 -1.38 13.38
CA ASP A 24 -9.77 -2.35 13.65
C ASP A 24 -8.61 -2.13 12.69
N ASP A 25 -7.44 -1.86 13.25
CA ASP A 25 -6.21 -1.67 12.50
C ASP A 25 -5.54 -3.02 12.17
N LYS A 26 -6.11 -4.16 12.59
CA LYS A 26 -5.57 -5.51 12.38
C LYS A 26 -5.52 -5.90 10.90
N ASP A 27 -4.32 -5.88 10.34
CA ASP A 27 -4.05 -6.27 8.95
C ASP A 27 -2.71 -7.05 8.87
N ARG A 28 -2.52 -7.79 7.77
CA ARG A 28 -1.26 -8.47 7.41
C ARG A 28 -0.56 -7.80 6.23
N ILE A 29 -1.22 -6.85 5.58
CA ILE A 29 -0.70 -6.11 4.42
C ILE A 29 -0.47 -4.67 4.85
N PHE A 30 0.78 -4.25 4.82
CA PHE A 30 1.23 -2.97 5.34
C PHE A 30 1.46 -2.00 4.18
N THR A 31 0.70 -0.91 4.10
CA THR A 31 0.91 0.12 3.06
C THR A 31 2.23 0.83 3.29
N ASN A 32 3.08 0.93 2.27
CA ASN A 32 4.43 1.43 2.46
C ASN A 32 4.46 2.93 2.76
N LYS A 33 5.01 3.34 3.93
CA LYS A 33 5.27 4.74 4.28
C LYS A 33 6.71 5.20 4.04
N ASN A 34 7.63 4.31 3.62
CA ASN A 34 9.03 4.66 3.32
C ASN A 34 9.60 3.86 2.14
N ILE A 35 9.47 4.42 0.94
CA ILE A 35 9.86 3.79 -0.33
C ILE A 35 11.35 3.56 -0.50
N GLU A 36 12.18 4.37 0.15
CA GLU A 36 13.62 4.32 -0.09
C GLU A 36 14.33 3.21 0.67
N LYS A 37 13.75 2.73 1.77
CA LYS A 37 14.40 1.75 2.66
C LYS A 37 13.86 0.33 2.53
N LEU A 38 12.71 0.13 1.90
CA LEU A 38 12.09 -1.19 1.80
C LEU A 38 12.76 -2.05 0.72
N TYR A 39 13.09 -3.30 1.06
CA TYR A 39 13.55 -4.32 0.13
C TYR A 39 13.20 -5.72 0.62
N LEU A 40 13.07 -6.66 -0.32
CA LEU A 40 12.71 -8.04 -0.04
C LEU A 40 13.81 -8.75 0.76
N GLY A 41 13.42 -9.50 1.80
CA GLY A 41 14.34 -10.15 2.73
C GLY A 41 14.96 -9.20 3.77
N ALA A 42 14.52 -7.95 3.86
CA ALA A 42 14.90 -7.07 4.95
C ALA A 42 14.41 -7.61 6.31
N ILE A 43 15.20 -7.41 7.36
CA ILE A 43 14.79 -7.69 8.74
C ILE A 43 14.39 -6.35 9.38
N MET A 44 13.14 -6.25 9.82
CA MET A 44 12.52 -5.03 10.34
C MET A 44 12.00 -5.24 11.76
N LYS A 45 12.07 -4.23 12.63
CA LYS A 45 11.38 -4.27 13.92
C LYS A 45 9.86 -4.17 13.72
N ILE A 46 9.11 -5.09 14.29
CA ILE A 46 7.64 -5.15 14.16
C ILE A 46 7.00 -3.87 14.73
N ASN A 47 7.46 -3.40 15.89
CA ASN A 47 6.90 -2.19 16.52
C ASN A 47 7.09 -0.91 15.70
N SER A 48 8.04 -0.88 14.75
CA SER A 48 8.25 0.27 13.85
C SER A 48 7.15 0.43 12.79
N LEU A 49 6.29 -0.58 12.63
CA LEU A 49 5.01 -0.44 11.89
C LEU A 49 4.14 0.67 12.48
N ASN A 50 4.22 0.91 13.80
CA ASN A 50 3.45 1.96 14.48
C ASN A 50 4.23 3.28 14.68
N ALA A 51 5.47 3.37 14.19
CA ALA A 51 6.28 4.59 14.21
C ALA A 51 6.16 5.38 12.89
N ASP A 52 6.71 6.59 12.80
CA ASP A 52 6.73 7.34 11.53
C ASP A 52 7.70 6.71 10.51
N ASN A 53 8.74 6.05 10.99
CA ASN A 53 9.78 5.43 10.16
C ASN A 53 9.98 3.97 10.56
N TYR A 54 10.22 3.13 9.56
CA TYR A 54 10.64 1.74 9.80
C TYR A 54 12.06 1.68 10.34
N GLU A 55 12.29 0.73 11.23
CA GLU A 55 13.60 0.39 11.77
C GLU A 55 14.04 -0.96 11.21
N PHE A 56 15.08 -0.94 10.37
CA PHE A 56 15.66 -2.14 9.78
C PHE A 56 16.97 -2.51 10.48
N ILE A 57 17.31 -3.80 10.46
CA ILE A 57 18.66 -4.27 10.76
C ILE A 57 19.55 -3.93 9.56
N GLU A 58 20.40 -2.92 9.72
CA GLU A 58 21.39 -2.52 8.72
C GLU A 58 22.68 -3.34 8.93
N ALA A 59 22.88 -4.37 8.12
CA ALA A 59 24.08 -5.20 8.18
C ALA A 59 24.48 -5.73 6.79
N PRO A 60 25.80 -5.87 6.51
CA PRO A 60 26.25 -6.56 5.32
C PRO A 60 25.95 -8.06 5.41
N ASN A 61 25.79 -8.72 4.26
CA ASN A 61 25.70 -10.17 4.15
C ASN A 61 24.54 -10.81 4.94
N LEU A 62 23.38 -10.14 4.98
CA LEU A 62 22.15 -10.78 5.42
C LEU A 62 21.94 -12.11 4.68
N PRO A 63 21.33 -13.13 5.32
CA PRO A 63 21.10 -14.43 4.69
C PRO A 63 20.36 -14.29 3.36
N ALA A 64 20.84 -14.98 2.33
CA ALA A 64 20.17 -15.00 1.03
C ALA A 64 18.75 -15.57 1.14
N VAL A 65 17.83 -14.98 0.37
CA VAL A 65 16.43 -15.43 0.27
C VAL A 65 16.15 -15.99 -1.11
N ASP A 66 15.27 -16.98 -1.19
CA ASP A 66 14.85 -17.59 -2.44
C ASP A 66 13.61 -16.88 -3.00
N ILE A 67 13.70 -16.38 -4.23
CA ILE A 67 12.57 -15.72 -4.90
C ILE A 67 11.57 -16.76 -5.40
N LEU A 68 10.31 -16.61 -5.04
CA LEU A 68 9.25 -17.59 -5.33
C LEU A 68 8.57 -17.40 -6.69
N GLU A 69 9.00 -16.41 -7.49
CA GLU A 69 8.43 -16.13 -8.81
C GLU A 69 9.00 -17.04 -9.93
N THR A 70 10.02 -17.85 -9.63
CA THR A 70 10.69 -18.73 -10.60
C THR A 70 10.53 -20.20 -10.25
N ALA A 71 10.52 -21.07 -11.27
CA ALA A 71 10.50 -22.52 -11.08
C ALA A 71 11.83 -23.07 -10.52
N ASP A 72 12.93 -22.37 -10.80
CA ASP A 72 14.27 -22.66 -10.28
C ASP A 72 14.55 -21.82 -9.03
N VAL A 73 15.38 -22.34 -8.13
CA VAL A 73 15.86 -21.61 -6.94
C VAL A 73 16.66 -20.38 -7.39
N THR A 74 16.18 -19.20 -7.04
CA THR A 74 16.85 -17.93 -7.34
C THR A 74 17.18 -17.20 -6.05
N LEU A 75 18.42 -17.37 -5.60
CA LEU A 75 18.90 -16.75 -4.37
C LEU A 75 19.35 -15.30 -4.60
N ILE A 76 18.84 -14.37 -3.81
CA ILE A 76 19.35 -13.00 -3.73
C ILE A 76 19.86 -12.71 -2.32
N VAL A 77 21.01 -12.03 -2.21
CA VAL A 77 21.43 -11.43 -0.95
C VAL A 77 20.58 -10.18 -0.73
N PRO A 78 19.81 -10.07 0.37
CA PRO A 78 18.87 -8.99 0.58
C PRO A 78 19.53 -7.62 0.51
N SER A 79 19.11 -6.83 -0.47
CA SER A 79 19.43 -5.41 -0.59
C SER A 79 18.50 -4.79 -1.62
N ARG A 80 18.28 -3.47 -1.50
CA ARG A 80 17.49 -2.73 -2.48
C ARG A 80 18.08 -2.84 -3.89
N SER A 81 19.40 -2.73 -4.03
CA SER A 81 20.07 -2.85 -5.33
C SER A 81 19.91 -4.24 -5.95
N ALA A 82 20.01 -5.32 -5.17
CA ALA A 82 19.79 -6.67 -5.68
C ALA A 82 18.35 -6.88 -6.15
N MET A 83 17.37 -6.41 -5.36
CA MET A 83 15.95 -6.46 -5.71
C MET A 83 15.65 -5.69 -7.00
N ILE A 84 16.12 -4.44 -7.11
CA ILE A 84 15.93 -3.64 -8.34
C ILE A 84 16.57 -4.33 -9.55
N LYS A 85 17.79 -4.85 -9.41
CA LYS A 85 18.46 -5.57 -10.49
C LYS A 85 17.68 -6.82 -10.92
N TYR A 86 17.10 -7.55 -9.96
CA TYR A 86 16.24 -8.69 -10.24
C TYR A 86 15.01 -8.25 -11.05
N ILE A 87 14.26 -7.26 -10.56
CA ILE A 87 13.04 -6.75 -11.20
C ILE A 87 13.33 -6.27 -12.62
N LEU A 88 14.37 -5.45 -12.81
CA LEU A 88 14.71 -4.89 -14.11
C LEU A 88 15.13 -5.94 -15.13
N LYS A 89 15.73 -7.04 -14.68
CA LYS A 89 16.07 -8.18 -15.53
C LYS A 89 14.83 -8.99 -15.89
N ASP A 90 13.90 -9.15 -14.94
CA ASP A 90 12.67 -9.92 -15.14
C ASP A 90 11.79 -9.29 -16.22
N ILE A 91 11.71 -7.96 -16.25
CA ILE A 91 10.94 -7.19 -17.25
C ILE A 91 11.76 -6.79 -18.49
N GLU A 92 12.97 -7.32 -18.65
CA GLU A 92 13.85 -6.93 -19.74
C GLU A 92 13.32 -7.46 -21.09
N GLY A 93 13.03 -6.53 -22.02
CA GLY A 93 12.53 -6.87 -23.36
C GLY A 93 11.00 -6.96 -23.46
N ASP A 94 10.29 -6.79 -22.34
CA ASP A 94 8.84 -6.72 -22.33
C ASP A 94 8.32 -5.40 -22.89
N ASP A 95 7.21 -5.47 -23.62
CA ASP A 95 6.44 -4.30 -24.02
C ASP A 95 5.49 -3.88 -22.90
N LEU A 96 5.94 -2.97 -22.04
CA LEU A 96 5.15 -2.49 -20.89
C LEU A 96 3.89 -1.72 -21.29
N SER A 97 3.79 -1.26 -22.55
CA SER A 97 2.63 -0.48 -23.02
C SER A 97 1.34 -1.31 -23.13
N VAL A 98 1.45 -2.64 -23.18
CA VAL A 98 0.31 -3.55 -23.20
C VAL A 98 -0.30 -3.78 -21.82
N ILE A 99 0.39 -3.36 -20.76
CA ILE A 99 -0.10 -3.47 -19.38
C ILE A 99 -1.13 -2.38 -19.15
N VAL A 100 -2.41 -2.77 -19.19
CA VAL A 100 -3.53 -1.91 -18.81
C VAL A 100 -3.92 -2.26 -17.38
N SER A 101 -3.85 -1.27 -16.49
CA SER A 101 -4.29 -1.40 -15.10
C SER A 101 -5.31 -0.31 -14.80
N GLU A 102 -6.55 -0.73 -14.59
CA GLU A 102 -7.64 0.16 -14.18
C GLU A 102 -7.91 -0.04 -12.70
N SER A 103 -7.83 1.04 -11.92
CA SER A 103 -8.25 1.04 -10.52
C SER A 103 -9.64 1.63 -10.40
N LEU A 104 -10.49 0.99 -9.59
CA LEU A 104 -11.70 1.60 -9.07
C LEU A 104 -11.48 1.99 -7.61
N PRO A 105 -12.05 3.12 -7.16
CA PRO A 105 -11.98 3.53 -5.77
C PRO A 105 -12.61 2.47 -4.85
N ASN A 106 -11.89 2.11 -3.80
CA ASN A 106 -12.42 1.34 -2.68
C ASN A 106 -12.71 2.30 -1.52
N THR A 107 -13.98 2.70 -1.40
CA THR A 107 -14.45 3.67 -0.40
C THR A 107 -14.87 2.97 0.88
N ARG A 108 -14.44 3.48 2.03
CA ARG A 108 -14.85 3.04 3.36
C ARG A 108 -15.15 4.22 4.25
N LYS A 109 -16.06 4.05 5.21
CA LYS A 109 -16.26 4.99 6.32
C LYS A 109 -15.24 4.68 7.41
N VAL A 110 -14.57 5.71 7.92
CA VAL A 110 -13.55 5.59 8.97
C VAL A 110 -14.00 6.38 10.19
N ALA A 111 -13.80 5.83 11.38
CA ALA A 111 -14.25 6.46 12.62
C ALA A 111 -13.61 7.83 12.88
N SER A 112 -12.31 7.96 12.59
CA SER A 112 -11.56 9.21 12.77
C SER A 112 -10.21 9.14 12.05
N TYR A 113 -9.50 10.27 11.99
CA TYR A 113 -8.11 10.30 11.53
C TYR A 113 -7.15 9.51 12.42
N GLU A 114 -7.47 9.26 13.70
CA GLU A 114 -6.68 8.37 14.56
C GLU A 114 -6.81 6.90 14.15
N ASN A 115 -7.90 6.54 13.44
CA ASN A 115 -8.20 5.18 13.00
C ASN A 115 -7.85 4.93 11.53
N LEU A 116 -6.95 5.73 10.94
CA LEU A 116 -6.49 5.48 9.58
C LEU A 116 -5.72 4.16 9.45
N GLY A 117 -5.27 3.55 10.55
CA GLY A 117 -4.60 2.24 10.52
C GLY A 117 -5.44 1.16 9.84
N ALA A 118 -6.76 1.17 10.02
CA ALA A 118 -7.70 0.27 9.37
C ALA A 118 -7.74 0.38 7.83
N ILE A 119 -7.24 1.50 7.29
CA ILE A 119 -7.09 1.71 5.84
C ILE A 119 -5.71 1.28 5.37
N PHE A 120 -4.67 1.56 6.15
CA PHE A 120 -3.28 1.38 5.72
C PHE A 120 -2.64 0.07 6.18
N GLY A 121 -3.34 -0.66 7.03
CA GLY A 121 -2.82 -1.85 7.70
C GLY A 121 -1.62 -1.51 8.57
N GLN A 122 -1.51 -0.30 9.11
CA GLN A 122 -0.53 0.13 10.12
C GLN A 122 -0.82 1.55 10.59
N LYS A 123 -0.36 1.96 11.76
CA LYS A 123 -0.56 3.32 12.24
C LYS A 123 0.09 4.35 11.31
N ILE A 124 -0.67 5.38 10.98
CA ILE A 124 -0.24 6.51 10.16
C ILE A 124 -0.34 7.81 10.95
N ASN A 125 0.66 8.67 10.75
CA ASN A 125 0.63 10.02 11.28
C ASN A 125 -0.14 10.94 10.31
N ALA A 126 -1.41 11.20 10.62
CA ALA A 126 -2.29 12.02 9.79
C ALA A 126 -1.85 13.49 9.72
N GLU A 127 -1.15 14.01 10.73
CA GLU A 127 -0.59 15.37 10.70
C GLU A 127 0.48 15.49 9.62
N ILE A 128 1.37 14.50 9.52
CA ILE A 128 2.42 14.46 8.50
C ILE A 128 1.85 14.14 7.12
N MET A 129 0.98 13.13 7.04
CA MET A 129 0.50 12.61 5.75
C MET A 129 -0.56 13.51 5.10
N LEU A 130 -1.45 14.12 5.89
CA LEU A 130 -2.64 14.83 5.40
C LEU A 130 -2.71 16.29 5.85
N ALA A 131 -1.76 16.75 6.68
CA ALA A 131 -1.78 18.08 7.30
C ALA A 131 -3.06 18.36 8.11
N VAL A 132 -3.64 17.33 8.74
CA VAL A 132 -4.84 17.44 9.59
C VAL A 132 -4.49 17.20 11.06
N ASN A 133 -5.21 17.85 11.97
CA ASN A 133 -5.13 17.54 13.40
C ASN A 133 -6.01 16.30 13.68
N PRO A 134 -5.44 15.13 13.99
CA PRO A 134 -6.21 13.90 14.16
C PRO A 134 -7.14 13.92 15.38
N LYS A 135 -6.86 14.79 16.36
CA LYS A 135 -7.66 14.96 17.57
C LYS A 135 -8.78 16.00 17.41
N ALA A 136 -8.83 16.69 16.28
CA ALA A 136 -9.90 17.63 16.01
C ALA A 136 -11.23 16.86 15.93
N LYS A 137 -12.18 17.23 16.77
CA LYS A 137 -13.55 16.71 16.66
C LYS A 137 -14.23 17.41 15.49
N THR A 138 -14.41 16.68 14.40
CA THR A 138 -15.30 17.08 13.32
C THR A 138 -16.70 16.54 13.59
N SER A 139 -17.75 17.33 13.30
CA SER A 139 -19.13 16.84 13.32
C SER A 139 -19.47 16.03 12.07
N LYS A 140 -18.62 16.10 11.04
CA LYS A 140 -18.80 15.42 9.76
C LYS A 140 -18.31 13.98 9.85
N SER A 141 -18.88 13.11 9.00
CA SER A 141 -18.36 11.76 8.81
C SER A 141 -17.10 11.77 7.96
N LEU A 142 -16.14 10.90 8.28
CA LEU A 142 -14.91 10.72 7.50
C LEU A 142 -15.01 9.50 6.59
N TYR A 143 -14.66 9.70 5.33
CA TYR A 143 -14.61 8.66 4.31
C TYR A 143 -13.21 8.57 3.71
N ALA A 144 -12.72 7.36 3.47
CA ALA A 144 -11.45 7.11 2.81
C ALA A 144 -11.68 6.30 1.54
N ALA A 145 -11.18 6.78 0.41
CA ALA A 145 -11.18 6.06 -0.87
C ALA A 145 -9.75 5.70 -1.26
N ARG A 146 -9.47 4.41 -1.40
CA ARG A 146 -8.18 3.91 -1.88
C ARG A 146 -8.25 3.64 -3.38
N PHE A 147 -7.20 4.05 -4.08
CA PHE A 147 -6.96 3.77 -5.48
C PHE A 147 -5.67 2.97 -5.56
N THR A 148 -5.67 1.85 -6.27
CA THR A 148 -4.50 0.99 -6.42
C THR A 148 -4.46 0.32 -7.78
N ASN A 149 -3.32 0.44 -8.44
CA ASN A 149 -2.91 -0.39 -9.56
C ASN A 149 -1.77 -1.30 -9.09
N LEU A 150 -2.10 -2.56 -8.85
CA LEU A 150 -1.11 -3.61 -8.58
C LEU A 150 -0.51 -4.04 -9.92
N ILE A 151 0.79 -3.83 -10.11
CA ILE A 151 1.48 -4.06 -11.39
C ILE A 151 2.41 -5.27 -11.29
N TYR A 152 3.10 -5.40 -10.16
CA TYR A 152 4.09 -6.44 -9.97
C TYR A 152 4.14 -6.86 -8.50
N SER A 153 4.61 -8.06 -8.21
CA SER A 153 4.84 -8.52 -6.85
C SER A 153 6.05 -9.43 -6.80
N LEU A 154 6.74 -9.39 -5.67
CA LEU A 154 7.77 -10.34 -5.32
C LEU A 154 7.42 -10.97 -3.99
N SER A 155 7.66 -12.28 -3.91
CA SER A 155 7.65 -13.01 -2.66
C SER A 155 8.95 -13.81 -2.52
N CYS A 156 9.38 -14.04 -1.28
CA CYS A 156 10.55 -14.87 -1.00
C CYS A 156 10.30 -15.86 0.13
N MET A 157 11.07 -16.95 0.13
CA MET A 157 11.21 -17.84 1.27
C MET A 157 12.44 -17.43 2.09
N PRO A 158 12.26 -16.90 3.31
CA PRO A 158 13.37 -16.51 4.17
C PRO A 158 14.01 -17.72 4.89
N ASP A 159 15.31 -17.62 5.19
CA ASP A 159 16.03 -18.57 6.03
C ASP A 159 16.07 -18.08 7.49
N PHE A 160 14.98 -18.35 8.24
CA PHE A 160 14.83 -17.91 9.62
C PHE A 160 15.94 -18.40 10.55
N ALA A 161 16.50 -19.59 10.30
CA ALA A 161 17.57 -20.14 11.11
C ALA A 161 18.85 -19.31 10.95
N LYS A 162 19.25 -19.01 9.71
CA LYS A 162 20.40 -18.15 9.44
C LYS A 162 20.16 -16.70 9.88
N ALA A 163 18.93 -16.20 9.79
CA ALA A 163 18.56 -14.88 10.27
C ALA A 163 18.86 -14.71 11.76
N LYS A 164 18.32 -15.62 12.56
CA LYS A 164 18.48 -15.63 14.02
C LYS A 164 19.94 -15.81 14.43
N ALA A 165 20.70 -16.60 13.66
CA ALA A 165 22.11 -16.83 13.90
C ALA A 165 23.03 -15.69 13.40
N HIS A 166 22.50 -14.71 12.66
CA HIS A 166 23.30 -13.65 12.06
C HIS A 166 23.92 -12.75 13.15
N ALA A 167 25.16 -12.30 12.95
CA ALA A 167 25.91 -11.53 13.95
C ALA A 167 25.19 -10.22 14.37
N ALA A 168 24.47 -9.60 13.43
CA ALA A 168 23.68 -8.39 13.69
C ALA A 168 22.46 -8.61 14.59
N MET A 169 22.04 -9.88 14.78
CA MET A 169 20.94 -10.25 15.68
C MET A 169 21.43 -10.58 17.10
N LYS A 170 22.74 -10.54 17.37
CA LYS A 170 23.30 -10.89 18.67
C LYS A 170 22.77 -9.96 19.77
N GLY A 171 22.08 -10.53 20.75
CA GLY A 171 21.51 -9.79 21.88
C GLY A 171 20.15 -9.14 21.61
N LEU A 172 19.57 -9.38 20.43
CA LEU A 172 18.22 -8.98 20.08
C LEU A 172 17.25 -10.16 20.27
N ASP A 173 16.00 -9.88 20.61
CA ASP A 173 14.95 -10.90 20.74
C ASP A 173 14.26 -11.08 19.37
N PRO A 174 14.33 -12.26 18.72
CA PRO A 174 13.72 -12.48 17.41
C PRO A 174 12.23 -12.13 17.31
N LYS A 175 11.48 -12.21 18.41
CA LYS A 175 10.03 -11.88 18.43
C LYS A 175 9.74 -10.40 18.13
N ASP A 176 10.75 -9.54 18.27
CA ASP A 176 10.58 -8.10 18.03
C ASP A 176 10.78 -7.76 16.54
N PHE A 177 11.11 -8.75 15.71
CA PHE A 177 11.52 -8.58 14.31
C PHE A 177 10.73 -9.46 13.35
N MET A 178 10.61 -8.98 12.12
CA MET A 178 9.99 -9.67 11.00
C MET A 178 10.88 -9.63 9.77
N TYR A 179 10.70 -10.63 8.91
CA TYR A 179 11.19 -10.62 7.54
C TYR A 179 10.18 -9.94 6.65
N VAL A 180 10.63 -9.02 5.80
CA VAL A 180 9.83 -8.56 4.67
C VAL A 180 9.86 -9.66 3.60
N ASP A 181 8.81 -10.47 3.54
CA ASP A 181 8.75 -11.68 2.69
C ASP A 181 7.92 -11.49 1.42
N GLY A 182 7.20 -10.38 1.30
CA GLY A 182 6.41 -10.03 0.14
C GLY A 182 6.38 -8.52 -0.06
N ILE A 183 6.52 -8.07 -1.30
CA ILE A 183 6.39 -6.67 -1.68
C ILE A 183 5.61 -6.60 -2.98
N SER A 184 4.59 -5.76 -3.00
CA SER A 184 3.87 -5.43 -4.22
C SER A 184 4.25 -4.03 -4.70
N PHE A 185 4.28 -3.87 -6.01
CA PHE A 185 4.70 -2.67 -6.69
C PHE A 185 3.60 -2.15 -7.62
N GLY A 186 3.55 -0.83 -7.74
CA GLY A 186 2.71 -0.16 -8.71
C GLY A 186 2.35 1.24 -8.26
N ARG A 187 1.06 1.58 -8.38
CA ARG A 187 0.56 2.92 -8.05
C ARG A 187 -0.49 2.82 -6.97
N ALA A 188 -0.38 3.68 -5.95
CA ALA A 188 -1.37 3.76 -4.90
C ALA A 188 -1.61 5.21 -4.49
N ALA A 189 -2.88 5.57 -4.30
CA ALA A 189 -3.29 6.89 -3.85
C ALA A 189 -4.49 6.77 -2.92
N SER A 190 -4.79 7.83 -2.18
CA SER A 190 -5.97 7.85 -1.31
C SER A 190 -6.57 9.25 -1.24
N ILE A 191 -7.90 9.31 -1.18
CA ILE A 191 -8.67 10.53 -0.90
C ILE A 191 -9.38 10.34 0.45
N PHE A 192 -9.41 11.40 1.25
CA PHE A 192 -10.13 11.50 2.51
C PHE A 192 -11.15 12.62 2.41
N ILE A 193 -12.40 12.33 2.70
CA ILE A 193 -13.51 13.29 2.58
C ILE A 193 -14.24 13.39 3.91
N GLU A 194 -14.29 14.59 4.47
CA GLU A 194 -15.20 14.92 5.56
C GLU A 194 -16.50 15.49 4.98
N SER A 195 -17.63 14.83 5.25
CA SER A 195 -18.94 15.28 4.74
C SER A 195 -20.08 15.01 5.71
N ASP A 196 -21.14 15.82 5.59
CA ASP A 196 -22.44 15.59 6.24
C ASP A 196 -23.33 14.62 5.46
N ALA A 197 -22.99 14.33 4.19
CA ALA A 197 -23.70 13.35 3.38
C ALA A 197 -23.44 11.91 3.86
N ASP A 198 -24.37 11.00 3.58
CA ASP A 198 -24.23 9.60 3.94
C ASP A 198 -23.20 8.85 3.07
N TYR A 199 -22.86 7.63 3.49
CA TYR A 199 -21.85 6.81 2.85
C TYR A 199 -22.15 6.48 1.37
N GLU A 200 -23.39 6.10 1.03
CA GLU A 200 -23.70 5.69 -0.35
C GLU A 200 -23.67 6.90 -1.29
N THR A 201 -24.12 8.05 -0.78
CA THR A 201 -23.98 9.33 -1.49
C THR A 201 -22.50 9.64 -1.75
N ILE A 202 -21.64 9.63 -0.74
CA ILE A 202 -20.21 9.94 -0.91
C ILE A 202 -19.50 8.94 -1.81
N LYS A 203 -19.76 7.63 -1.65
CA LYS A 203 -19.21 6.59 -2.52
C LYS A 203 -19.61 6.80 -3.98
N THR A 204 -20.88 7.10 -4.23
CA THR A 204 -21.36 7.38 -5.60
C THR A 204 -20.72 8.63 -6.19
N LEU A 205 -20.54 9.68 -5.38
CA LEU A 205 -19.88 10.91 -5.81
C LEU A 205 -18.42 10.69 -6.18
N ILE A 206 -17.68 9.94 -5.36
CA ILE A 206 -16.30 9.55 -5.64
C ILE A 206 -16.22 8.79 -6.97
N ASP A 207 -17.09 7.79 -7.17
CA ASP A 207 -17.14 7.00 -8.41
C ASP A 207 -17.43 7.88 -9.62
N LYS A 208 -18.46 8.74 -9.54
CA LYS A 208 -18.82 9.65 -10.64
C LYS A 208 -17.67 10.58 -10.97
N LYS A 209 -17.09 11.23 -9.97
CA LYS A 209 -16.02 12.21 -10.13
C LYS A 209 -14.76 11.58 -10.72
N TYR A 210 -14.32 10.44 -10.18
CA TYR A 210 -13.14 9.72 -10.68
C TYR A 210 -13.34 9.19 -12.11
N LEU A 211 -14.53 8.67 -12.43
CA LEU A 211 -14.85 8.13 -13.76
C LEU A 211 -15.31 9.20 -14.77
N LYS A 212 -15.25 10.49 -14.41
CA LYS A 212 -15.71 11.63 -15.23
C LYS A 212 -17.16 11.47 -15.72
N ARG A 213 -18.03 10.94 -14.86
CA ARG A 213 -19.47 10.88 -15.11
C ARG A 213 -20.10 12.23 -14.75
N GLU A 214 -21.26 12.49 -15.34
CA GLU A 214 -22.04 13.70 -15.08
C GLU A 214 -22.37 13.82 -13.58
N LEU A 215 -22.22 15.03 -13.06
CA LEU A 215 -22.61 15.43 -11.71
C LEU A 215 -23.83 16.32 -11.80
N THR A 216 -24.78 16.10 -10.90
CA THR A 216 -25.91 17.01 -10.70
C THR A 216 -25.47 18.24 -9.90
N GLU A 217 -26.27 19.31 -9.91
CA GLU A 217 -26.01 20.49 -9.05
C GLU A 217 -25.94 20.11 -7.56
N GLN A 218 -26.73 19.13 -7.13
CA GLN A 218 -26.67 18.60 -5.77
C GLN A 218 -25.35 17.88 -5.48
N ASP A 219 -24.87 17.08 -6.45
CA ASP A 219 -23.59 16.38 -6.33
C ASP A 219 -22.44 17.40 -6.14
N GLU A 220 -22.43 18.46 -6.95
CA GLU A 220 -21.43 19.53 -6.87
C GLU A 220 -21.51 20.29 -5.54
N ALA A 221 -22.72 20.59 -5.06
CA ALA A 221 -22.91 21.25 -3.78
C ALA A 221 -22.41 20.41 -2.60
N ILE A 222 -22.59 19.08 -2.63
CA ILE A 222 -22.08 18.18 -1.58
C ILE A 222 -20.55 18.19 -1.58
N LEU A 223 -19.92 18.09 -2.75
CA LEU A 223 -18.45 18.12 -2.87
C LEU A 223 -17.88 19.47 -2.43
N ALA A 224 -18.51 20.59 -2.82
CA ALA A 224 -18.10 21.93 -2.43
C ALA A 224 -18.18 22.19 -0.92
N ASN A 225 -19.14 21.54 -0.24
CA ASN A 225 -19.29 21.62 1.22
C ASN A 225 -18.46 20.58 1.99
N SER A 226 -17.77 19.69 1.28
CA SER A 226 -16.91 18.66 1.89
C SER A 226 -15.48 19.16 2.03
N THR A 227 -14.76 18.66 3.03
CA THR A 227 -13.32 18.89 3.16
C THR A 227 -12.60 17.69 2.56
N ILE A 228 -11.69 17.93 1.61
CA ILE A 228 -11.04 16.87 0.83
C ILE A 228 -9.53 16.96 1.02
N HIS A 229 -8.93 15.87 1.50
CA HIS A 229 -7.49 15.66 1.56
C HIS A 229 -7.13 14.49 0.65
N PHE A 230 -5.92 14.47 0.08
CA PHE A 230 -5.47 13.34 -0.70
C PHE A 230 -3.96 13.15 -0.58
N GLN A 231 -3.51 11.95 -0.92
CA GLN A 231 -2.10 11.62 -1.03
C GLN A 231 -1.83 10.66 -2.18
N ILE A 232 -0.62 10.75 -2.75
CA ILE A 232 -0.05 9.74 -3.66
C ILE A 232 1.07 9.06 -2.90
N SER A 233 1.08 7.72 -2.90
CA SER A 233 1.97 6.93 -2.04
C SER A 233 3.44 7.06 -2.40
N ASP A 234 3.77 7.58 -3.60
CA ASP A 234 5.14 7.76 -4.08
C ASP A 234 5.77 9.13 -3.79
N THR A 235 4.98 10.08 -3.26
CA THR A 235 5.47 11.41 -2.94
C THR A 235 5.77 11.53 -1.45
N LYS A 236 7.06 11.69 -1.10
CA LYS A 236 7.54 12.02 0.27
C LYS A 236 6.98 13.32 0.84
N GLN A 237 6.36 14.13 0.00
CA GLN A 237 5.74 15.39 0.37
C GLN A 237 4.31 15.38 -0.15
N VAL A 238 3.42 15.95 0.67
CA VAL A 238 2.15 16.51 0.19
C VAL A 238 2.55 17.65 -0.75
N ASN A 239 2.88 17.33 -2.00
CA ASN A 239 2.62 18.30 -3.05
C ASN A 239 1.11 18.37 -3.09
N LEU A 240 0.58 19.37 -2.39
CA LEU A 240 -0.69 19.99 -2.69
C LEU A 240 -0.58 20.41 -4.16
N LEU A 241 -0.75 19.44 -5.07
CA LEU A 241 -0.80 19.70 -6.48
C LEU A 241 -2.03 20.58 -6.62
N ASP A 242 -1.82 21.86 -6.93
CA ASP A 242 -2.90 22.79 -7.22
C ASP A 242 -3.79 22.14 -8.30
N GLY A 243 -5.04 21.87 -7.96
CA GLY A 243 -5.96 21.18 -8.87
C GLY A 243 -6.96 20.28 -8.16
N ASP A 244 -7.78 19.62 -8.97
CA ASP A 244 -8.81 18.69 -8.51
C ASP A 244 -8.16 17.35 -8.13
N PRO A 245 -8.25 16.90 -6.85
CA PRO A 245 -7.65 15.65 -6.39
C PRO A 245 -8.07 14.43 -7.22
N PHE A 246 -9.30 14.41 -7.72
CA PHE A 246 -9.80 13.29 -8.51
C PHE A 246 -9.15 13.24 -9.89
N GLU A 247 -8.97 14.39 -10.54
CA GLU A 247 -8.28 14.48 -11.84
C GLU A 247 -6.81 14.10 -11.71
N ILE A 248 -6.14 14.59 -10.67
CA ILE A 248 -4.74 14.27 -10.37
C ILE A 248 -4.56 12.75 -10.18
N ILE A 249 -5.36 12.13 -9.30
CA ILE A 249 -5.26 10.69 -9.04
C ILE A 249 -5.65 9.89 -10.28
N ARG A 250 -6.70 10.30 -11.00
CA ARG A 250 -7.10 9.61 -12.23
C ARG A 250 -6.00 9.67 -13.29
N HIS A 251 -5.36 10.83 -13.47
CA HIS A 251 -4.22 10.96 -14.36
C HIS A 251 -3.06 10.06 -13.92
N TYR A 252 -2.72 10.08 -12.63
CA TYR A 252 -1.69 9.21 -12.05
C TYR A 252 -1.99 7.72 -12.28
N MET A 253 -3.24 7.26 -12.07
CA MET A 253 -3.62 5.86 -12.25
C MET A 253 -3.66 5.43 -13.71
N THR A 254 -4.00 6.33 -14.64
CA THR A 254 -4.25 5.95 -16.06
C THR A 254 -3.11 6.30 -17.01
N THR A 255 -2.06 6.97 -16.54
CA THR A 255 -0.84 7.17 -17.33
C THR A 255 -0.25 5.81 -17.75
N PRO A 256 0.33 5.66 -18.95
CA PRO A 256 0.95 4.39 -19.37
C PRO A 256 1.96 3.87 -18.34
N ILE A 257 2.03 2.54 -18.21
CA ILE A 257 2.95 1.88 -17.28
C ILE A 257 4.40 2.02 -17.77
N THR A 258 5.30 2.29 -16.84
CA THR A 258 6.74 2.47 -17.07
C THR A 258 7.54 1.56 -16.15
N LYS A 259 8.85 1.43 -16.41
CA LYS A 259 9.76 0.67 -15.53
C LYS A 259 9.74 1.17 -14.09
N GLU A 260 9.55 2.47 -13.89
CA GLU A 260 9.48 3.07 -12.56
C GLU A 260 8.35 2.49 -11.71
N ASP A 261 7.23 2.10 -12.32
CA ASP A 261 6.08 1.55 -11.61
C ASP A 261 6.38 0.17 -10.99
N PHE A 262 7.30 -0.59 -11.58
CA PHE A 262 7.79 -1.85 -11.02
C PHE A 262 8.73 -1.64 -9.82
N LEU A 263 9.19 -0.40 -9.60
CA LEU A 263 10.12 -0.03 -8.53
C LEU A 263 9.45 0.80 -7.42
N ARG A 264 8.13 0.98 -7.49
CA ARG A 264 7.31 1.72 -6.51
C ARG A 264 6.58 0.76 -5.57
N PRO A 265 7.16 0.37 -4.43
CA PRO A 265 6.50 -0.47 -3.45
C PRO A 265 5.26 0.22 -2.87
N ILE A 266 4.10 -0.43 -3.02
CA ILE A 266 2.80 0.06 -2.53
C ILE A 266 2.43 -0.57 -1.18
N TRP A 267 2.69 -1.86 -1.00
CA TRP A 267 2.51 -2.55 0.28
C TRP A 267 3.46 -3.73 0.38
N PHE A 268 3.59 -4.24 1.60
CA PHE A 268 4.42 -5.40 1.89
C PHE A 268 3.78 -6.28 2.96
N THR A 269 4.28 -7.50 3.05
CA THR A 269 3.95 -8.47 4.08
C THR A 269 5.22 -8.85 4.83
N GLY A 270 5.04 -9.55 5.94
CA GLY A 270 6.18 -10.22 6.54
C GLY A 270 5.82 -11.27 7.57
N SER A 271 6.84 -12.05 7.89
CA SER A 271 6.77 -13.17 8.82
C SER A 271 7.64 -12.92 10.04
N ASP A 272 7.14 -13.25 11.22
CA ASP A 272 7.82 -13.11 12.51
C ASP A 272 9.09 -13.98 12.53
N LEU A 273 10.22 -13.44 12.99
CA LEU A 273 11.48 -14.20 13.03
C LEU A 273 11.47 -15.34 14.07
N LYS A 274 10.60 -15.28 15.08
CA LYS A 274 10.47 -16.26 16.15
C LYS A 274 10.00 -17.61 15.59
N ASP A 275 8.82 -17.63 14.97
CA ASP A 275 8.09 -18.83 14.55
C ASP A 275 7.78 -18.88 13.05
N GLY A 276 7.96 -17.79 12.31
CA GLY A 276 7.68 -17.72 10.88
C GLY A 276 6.20 -17.49 10.56
N ASP A 277 5.38 -17.19 11.57
CA ASP A 277 3.97 -16.83 11.36
C ASP A 277 3.85 -15.44 10.74
N MET A 278 2.78 -15.22 9.97
CA MET A 278 2.48 -13.90 9.43
C MET A 278 2.32 -12.87 10.54
N VAL A 279 2.99 -11.73 10.36
CA VAL A 279 2.83 -10.58 11.24
C VAL A 279 1.48 -9.91 10.97
N TYR A 280 0.85 -9.49 12.05
CA TYR A 280 -0.27 -8.56 12.01
C TYR A 280 0.19 -7.22 12.58
N THR A 281 -0.52 -6.16 12.24
CA THR A 281 -0.36 -4.89 12.96
C THR A 281 -0.42 -5.11 14.48
N PRO A 282 0.56 -4.56 15.22
CA PRO A 282 0.61 -4.65 16.67
C PRO A 282 -0.34 -3.66 17.36
#